data_AF-A0A813BEI8-F1
#
_entry.id   AF-A0A813BEI8-F1
#
_cell.length_a   1.000
_cell.length_b   1.000
_cell.length_c   1.000
_cell.angle_alpha   90.00
_cell.angle_beta   90.00
_cell.angle_gamma   90.00
#
_symmetry.space_group_name_H-M   'P 1'
#
loop_
_entity.id
_entity.type
_entity.pdbx_description
1 polymer ?
#
loop_
_entity_poly.entity_id
_entity_poly.type
_entity_poly.pdbx_seq_one_letter_code
_entity_poly.pdbx_strand_id
1 'polypeptide(L)'
;MANLAHDLFDAAPEPETPTPKQDRRVKLYPWDSVAAQLLEPFGESALDTLSLQQLWKAASEGNKKAAYHSHLCADKATDMWHVGAGVSLTAAALQAAIKNLESENMQRLLREDLYQKIMAEVADLKPILEKLNIGKGSQKHDASGTSMREAKRQKTGTSTVHAFTEEEVVAAAAKFHAWLSQEKSALRGALFVLSGNNSYYAAHTAEFVARACIQYKPLSAAEMTACMRARLSKPAESQESKRPGQLPLSGLVNLGNSCFINASIQAVLAIPTVVRALSAQQQSSLEEELHKLLRRMQTGCEQTPRAITDLYYVGRQEDAAEFLVDFVD
;
A
#
# COMPACT_ATOMS: atom_id res chain seq x y z
N MET A 1 -32.94 -24.57 47.06
CA MET A 1 -32.30 -24.29 45.75
C MET A 1 -32.73 -22.91 45.27
N ALA A 2 -32.13 -21.86 45.82
CA ALA A 2 -32.14 -20.49 45.33
C ALA A 2 -31.08 -19.74 46.16
N ASN A 3 -30.33 -18.82 45.54
CA ASN A 3 -29.23 -18.00 46.10
C ASN A 3 -27.80 -18.52 45.87
N LEU A 4 -27.43 -18.74 44.62
CA LEU A 4 -26.01 -18.84 44.21
C LEU A 4 -25.74 -18.21 42.82
N ALA A 5 -26.61 -17.32 42.35
CA ALA A 5 -26.56 -16.77 41.00
C ALA A 5 -26.57 -15.23 40.94
N HIS A 6 -26.48 -14.53 42.08
CA HIS A 6 -26.60 -13.06 42.09
C HIS A 6 -25.26 -12.31 42.16
N ASP A 7 -24.13 -12.98 42.43
CA ASP A 7 -22.83 -12.33 42.62
C ASP A 7 -21.84 -12.54 41.45
N LEU A 8 -22.24 -13.19 40.36
CA LEU A 8 -21.33 -13.47 39.23
C LEU A 8 -21.28 -12.39 38.15
N PHE A 9 -22.13 -11.35 38.20
CA PHE A 9 -22.27 -10.37 37.12
C PHE A 9 -22.22 -8.89 37.53
N ASP A 10 -22.04 -8.57 38.81
CA ASP A 10 -21.86 -7.18 39.27
C ASP A 10 -20.37 -6.82 39.44
N ALA A 11 -19.59 -7.01 38.37
CA ALA A 11 -18.31 -6.33 38.24
C ALA A 11 -18.59 -4.87 37.86
N ALA A 12 -18.32 -3.95 38.79
CA ALA A 12 -18.31 -2.52 38.51
C ALA A 12 -17.47 -2.25 37.25
N PRO A 13 -17.89 -1.35 36.34
CA PRO A 13 -17.12 -1.05 35.14
C PRO A 13 -15.73 -0.56 35.55
N GLU A 14 -14.71 -1.39 35.29
CA GLU A 14 -13.34 -0.94 35.41
C GLU A 14 -13.17 0.30 34.52
N PRO A 15 -12.53 1.36 35.01
CA PRO A 15 -12.25 2.52 34.18
C PRO A 15 -11.39 2.04 33.01
N GLU A 16 -11.96 2.04 31.81
CA GLU A 16 -11.23 1.76 30.57
C GLU A 16 -9.99 2.65 30.55
N THR A 17 -8.82 2.05 30.82
CA THR A 17 -7.55 2.72 30.58
C THR A 17 -7.57 3.18 29.13
N PRO A 18 -7.39 4.48 28.82
CA PRO A 18 -7.44 4.95 27.46
C PRO A 18 -6.34 4.24 26.68
N THR A 19 -6.74 3.26 25.86
CA THR A 19 -5.85 2.63 24.90
C THR A 19 -5.18 3.75 24.12
N PRO A 20 -3.84 3.81 24.04
CA PRO A 20 -3.17 4.84 23.27
C PRO A 20 -3.75 4.79 21.87
N LYS A 21 -4.32 5.91 21.40
CA LYS A 21 -4.84 6.03 20.03
C LYS A 21 -3.71 5.59 19.11
N GLN A 22 -3.80 4.39 18.56
CA GLN A 22 -2.84 3.94 17.57
C GLN A 22 -2.90 4.93 16.42
N ASP A 23 -1.77 5.57 16.13
CA ASP A 23 -1.67 6.48 15.00
C ASP A 23 -2.05 5.71 13.73
N ARG A 24 -3.13 6.15 13.08
CA ARG A 24 -3.61 5.53 11.84
C ARG A 24 -2.55 5.73 10.78
N ARG A 25 -2.22 4.68 10.02
CA ARG A 25 -1.15 4.75 9.04
C ARG A 25 -1.55 5.58 7.81
N VAL A 26 -0.57 6.32 7.29
CA VAL A 26 -0.66 7.13 6.06
C VAL A 26 -0.21 6.32 4.83
N LYS A 27 0.67 5.33 5.05
CA LYS A 27 1.08 4.34 4.03
C LYS A 27 -0.09 3.40 3.72
N LEU A 28 -0.61 3.46 2.50
CA LEU A 28 -1.73 2.63 2.05
C LEU A 28 -1.21 1.32 1.45
N TYR A 29 -1.84 0.21 1.79
CA TYR A 29 -1.68 -1.07 1.11
C TYR A 29 -2.73 -1.20 0.00
N PRO A 30 -2.57 -2.15 -0.95
CA PRO A 30 -3.51 -2.30 -2.05
C PRO A 30 -4.98 -2.48 -1.63
N TRP A 31 -5.21 -3.18 -0.51
CA TRP A 31 -6.56 -3.39 0.03
C TRP A 31 -7.17 -2.14 0.66
N ASP A 32 -6.40 -1.08 0.94
CA ASP A 32 -6.95 0.16 1.48
C ASP A 32 -7.48 1.10 0.42
N SER A 33 -7.22 0.83 -0.86
CA SER A 33 -7.75 1.65 -1.94
C SER A 33 -9.28 1.67 -1.90
N VAL A 34 -9.88 2.82 -2.22
CA VAL A 34 -11.34 2.97 -2.33
C VAL A 34 -11.95 1.87 -3.21
N ALA A 35 -11.27 1.52 -4.32
CA ALA A 35 -11.71 0.45 -5.21
C ALA A 35 -11.83 -0.89 -4.46
N ALA A 36 -10.82 -1.27 -3.67
CA ALA A 36 -10.85 -2.51 -2.90
C ALA A 36 -11.86 -2.49 -1.74
N GLN A 37 -12.17 -1.32 -1.19
CA GLN A 37 -13.14 -1.18 -0.08
C GLN A 37 -14.60 -1.19 -0.57
N LEU A 38 -14.86 -0.76 -1.80
CA LEU A 38 -16.22 -0.68 -2.38
C LEU A 38 -16.51 -1.76 -3.42
N LEU A 39 -15.55 -2.67 -3.67
CA LEU A 39 -15.76 -3.79 -4.57
C LEU A 39 -16.48 -4.91 -3.82
N GLU A 40 -17.73 -5.14 -4.19
CA GLU A 40 -18.51 -6.27 -3.71
C GLU A 40 -18.20 -7.51 -4.56
N PRO A 41 -17.73 -8.62 -3.96
CA PRO A 41 -17.34 -9.81 -4.71
C PRO A 41 -18.53 -10.55 -5.36
N PHE A 42 -19.77 -10.19 -4.98
CA PHE A 42 -20.99 -10.86 -5.43
C PHE A 42 -21.84 -10.05 -6.43
N GLY A 43 -21.38 -8.88 -6.92
CA GLY A 43 -22.18 -8.13 -7.89
C GLY A 43 -21.79 -6.65 -8.05
N GLU A 44 -22.82 -5.84 -8.32
CA GLU A 44 -22.72 -4.41 -8.61
C GLU A 44 -22.01 -3.63 -7.50
N SER A 45 -21.12 -2.71 -7.89
CA SER A 45 -20.41 -1.87 -6.92
C SER A 45 -21.34 -0.79 -6.36
N ALA A 46 -21.27 -0.58 -5.04
CA ALA A 46 -21.96 0.54 -4.40
C ALA A 46 -21.41 1.92 -4.83
N LEU A 47 -20.25 1.97 -5.49
CA LEU A 47 -19.60 3.21 -5.93
C LEU A 47 -20.54 4.08 -6.78
N ASP A 48 -21.29 3.46 -7.68
CA ASP A 48 -22.14 4.16 -8.66
C ASP A 48 -23.37 4.82 -8.00
N THR A 49 -23.68 4.45 -6.76
CA THR A 49 -24.76 5.06 -5.96
C THR A 49 -24.30 6.26 -5.14
N LEU A 50 -22.98 6.49 -5.04
CA LEU A 50 -22.40 7.54 -4.22
C LEU A 50 -22.29 8.86 -5.01
N SER A 51 -22.68 9.95 -4.36
CA SER A 51 -22.28 11.29 -4.81
C SER A 51 -20.78 11.52 -4.56
N LEU A 52 -20.18 12.50 -5.28
CA LEU A 52 -18.79 12.91 -5.04
C LEU A 52 -18.53 13.30 -3.58
N GLN A 53 -19.52 13.90 -2.90
CA GLN A 53 -19.39 14.29 -1.49
C GLN A 53 -19.32 13.06 -0.56
N GLN A 54 -20.21 12.08 -0.76
CA GLN A 54 -20.22 10.85 0.03
C GLN A 54 -18.93 10.06 -0.19
N LEU A 55 -18.49 9.96 -1.45
CA LEU A 55 -17.23 9.31 -1.79
C LEU A 55 -16.05 10.02 -1.14
N TRP A 56 -15.98 11.35 -1.20
CA TRP A 56 -14.91 12.12 -0.58
C TRP A 56 -14.85 11.90 0.93
N LYS A 57 -16.00 11.94 1.58
CA LYS A 57 -16.14 11.70 3.01
C LYS A 57 -15.60 10.32 3.38
N ALA A 58 -16.11 9.27 2.73
CA ALA A 58 -15.67 7.89 2.98
C ALA A 58 -14.17 7.69 2.70
N ALA A 59 -13.67 8.26 1.59
CA ALA A 59 -12.26 8.17 1.24
C ALA A 59 -11.36 8.88 2.26
N SER A 60 -11.82 9.99 2.83
CA SER A 60 -11.03 10.81 3.76
C SER A 60 -11.09 10.33 5.21
N GLU A 61 -12.17 9.67 5.63
CA GLU A 61 -12.33 9.15 7.00
C GLU A 61 -11.43 7.94 7.29
N GLY A 62 -11.13 7.14 6.26
CA GLY A 62 -10.33 5.93 6.40
C GLY A 62 -11.01 4.86 7.27
N ASN A 63 -10.22 4.07 7.97
CA ASN A 63 -10.73 3.03 8.87
C ASN A 63 -9.90 2.95 10.17
N LYS A 64 -10.12 1.91 10.99
CA LYS A 64 -9.38 1.71 12.25
C LYS A 64 -7.86 1.64 12.08
N LYS A 65 -7.37 1.25 10.89
CA LYS A 65 -5.94 1.04 10.61
C LYS A 65 -5.33 2.10 9.70
N ALA A 66 -6.08 2.64 8.75
CA ALA A 66 -5.63 3.60 7.74
C ALA A 66 -6.26 4.97 7.96
N ALA A 67 -5.46 6.04 7.86
CA ALA A 67 -5.93 7.40 8.06
C ALA A 67 -6.93 7.85 6.99
N TYR A 68 -6.82 7.29 5.79
CA TYR A 68 -7.66 7.53 4.63
C TYR A 68 -7.58 6.34 3.65
N HIS A 69 -8.41 6.31 2.62
CA HIS A 69 -8.44 5.28 1.57
C HIS A 69 -7.85 5.74 0.22
N SER A 70 -7.46 7.01 0.11
CA SER A 70 -6.74 7.55 -1.04
C SER A 70 -5.67 8.53 -0.60
N HIS A 71 -4.47 8.45 -1.19
CA HIS A 71 -3.41 9.41 -0.89
C HIS A 71 -3.77 10.86 -1.27
N LEU A 72 -4.77 11.07 -2.12
CA LEU A 72 -5.32 12.40 -2.40
C LEU A 72 -5.94 13.07 -1.15
N CYS A 73 -6.35 12.28 -0.15
CA CYS A 73 -6.92 12.73 1.11
C CYS A 73 -5.87 13.18 2.14
N ALA A 74 -4.57 12.95 1.90
CA ALA A 74 -3.51 13.45 2.77
C ALA A 74 -3.60 14.98 2.91
N ASP A 75 -3.22 15.55 4.05
CA ASP A 75 -3.25 17.00 4.21
C ASP A 75 -2.26 17.67 3.24
N LYS A 76 -2.76 18.56 2.39
CA LYS A 76 -1.92 19.26 1.40
C LYS A 76 -0.97 20.29 2.03
N ALA A 77 -1.23 20.75 3.25
CA ALA A 77 -0.34 21.69 3.93
C ALA A 77 0.90 21.00 4.53
N THR A 78 0.74 19.76 4.99
CA THR A 78 1.78 19.03 5.71
C THR A 78 2.36 17.86 4.91
N ASP A 79 1.65 17.36 3.89
CA ASP A 79 1.99 16.13 3.18
C ASP A 79 1.65 16.16 1.67
N MET A 80 2.19 17.16 0.99
CA MET A 80 2.07 17.32 -0.47
C MET A 80 2.58 16.10 -1.25
N TRP A 81 3.55 15.37 -0.70
CA TRP A 81 4.12 14.20 -1.34
C TRP A 81 3.09 13.10 -1.53
N HIS A 82 2.31 12.77 -0.48
CA HIS A 82 1.27 11.75 -0.62
C HIS A 82 0.18 12.22 -1.58
N VAL A 83 -0.21 13.50 -1.55
CA VAL A 83 -1.15 14.03 -2.56
C VAL A 83 -0.63 13.80 -3.98
N GLY A 84 0.65 14.09 -4.24
CA GLY A 84 1.30 13.80 -5.53
C GLY A 84 1.36 12.30 -5.85
N ALA A 85 1.57 11.44 -4.85
CA ALA A 85 1.47 9.99 -5.04
C ALA A 85 0.06 9.55 -5.44
N GLY A 86 -0.98 10.19 -4.90
CA GLY A 86 -2.37 9.97 -5.28
C GLY A 86 -2.66 10.35 -6.74
N VAL A 87 -2.13 11.50 -7.20
CA VAL A 87 -2.22 11.91 -8.61
C VAL A 87 -1.55 10.89 -9.52
N SER A 88 -0.34 10.45 -9.15
CA SER A 88 0.41 9.46 -9.93
C SER A 88 -0.30 8.10 -10.01
N LEU A 89 -0.87 7.61 -8.90
CA LEU A 89 -1.66 6.38 -8.87
C LEU A 89 -2.94 6.49 -9.72
N THR A 90 -3.58 7.67 -9.73
CA THR A 90 -4.73 7.93 -10.59
C THR A 90 -4.34 7.83 -12.06
N ALA A 91 -3.20 8.43 -12.44
CA ALA A 91 -2.68 8.33 -13.80
C ALA A 91 -2.39 6.88 -14.21
N ALA A 92 -1.77 6.10 -13.32
CA ALA A 92 -1.50 4.68 -13.57
C ALA A 92 -2.79 3.86 -13.79
N ALA A 93 -3.84 4.11 -13.00
CA ALA A 93 -5.13 3.43 -13.16
C ALA A 93 -5.80 3.78 -14.50
N LEU A 94 -5.80 5.07 -14.87
CA LEU A 94 -6.33 5.54 -16.15
C LEU A 94 -5.58 4.95 -17.34
N GLN A 95 -4.25 4.89 -17.30
CA GLN A 95 -3.44 4.27 -18.36
C GLN A 95 -3.76 2.78 -18.53
N ALA A 96 -3.98 2.05 -17.43
CA ALA A 96 -4.35 0.64 -17.51
C ALA A 96 -5.71 0.44 -18.21
N ALA A 97 -6.68 1.33 -17.95
CA ALA A 97 -7.97 1.30 -18.64
C ALA A 97 -7.85 1.71 -20.12
N ILE A 98 -7.07 2.75 -20.43
CA ILE A 98 -6.81 3.20 -21.81
C ILE A 98 -6.18 2.09 -22.63
N LYS A 99 -5.21 1.36 -22.08
CA LYS A 99 -4.59 0.21 -22.75
C LYS A 99 -5.62 -0.86 -23.16
N ASN A 100 -6.66 -1.05 -22.34
CA ASN A 100 -7.73 -2.00 -22.67
C ASN A 100 -8.71 -1.41 -23.70
N LEU A 101 -8.99 -0.10 -23.66
CA LEU A 101 -9.77 0.61 -24.69
C LEU A 101 -9.11 0.54 -26.06
N GLU A 102 -7.79 0.62 -26.12
CA GLU A 102 -7.01 0.54 -27.36
C GLU A 102 -6.97 -0.88 -27.97
N SER A 103 -7.55 -1.88 -27.30
CA SER A 103 -7.58 -3.24 -27.85
C SER A 103 -8.51 -3.36 -29.05
N GLU A 104 -8.14 -4.19 -30.03
CA GLU A 104 -8.98 -4.47 -31.21
C GLU A 104 -10.39 -4.95 -30.82
N ASN A 105 -10.51 -5.67 -29.69
CA ASN A 105 -11.79 -6.12 -29.19
C ASN A 105 -12.70 -4.93 -28.85
N MET A 106 -12.19 -3.86 -28.22
CA MET A 106 -13.00 -2.70 -27.88
C MET A 106 -13.40 -1.89 -29.11
N GLN A 107 -12.50 -1.77 -30.08
CA GLN A 107 -12.82 -1.13 -31.37
C GLN A 107 -13.98 -1.85 -32.08
N ARG A 108 -14.04 -3.19 -32.02
CA ARG A 108 -15.10 -3.98 -32.65
C ARG A 108 -16.42 -3.97 -31.88
N LEU A 109 -16.39 -3.81 -30.55
CA LEU A 109 -17.58 -3.83 -29.71
C LEU A 109 -18.31 -2.49 -29.64
N LEU A 110 -17.56 -1.39 -29.64
CA LEU A 110 -18.14 -0.06 -29.54
C LEU A 110 -18.59 0.44 -30.91
N ARG A 111 -19.68 1.21 -30.93
CA ARG A 111 -20.09 1.92 -32.14
C ARG A 111 -18.98 2.88 -32.56
N GLU A 112 -18.65 2.90 -33.85
CA GLU A 112 -17.51 3.64 -34.39
C GLU A 112 -17.49 5.11 -33.96
N ASP A 113 -18.62 5.82 -34.04
CA ASP A 113 -18.70 7.23 -33.66
C ASP A 113 -18.39 7.49 -32.17
N LEU A 114 -18.78 6.55 -31.31
CA LEU A 114 -18.52 6.61 -29.88
C LEU A 114 -17.05 6.27 -29.58
N TYR A 115 -16.51 5.24 -30.24
CA TYR A 115 -15.11 4.88 -30.13
C TYR A 115 -14.20 6.04 -30.53
N GLN A 116 -14.46 6.68 -31.68
CA GLN A 116 -13.68 7.84 -32.13
C GLN A 116 -13.76 9.03 -31.17
N LYS A 117 -14.92 9.30 -30.57
CA LYS A 117 -15.07 10.35 -29.54
C LYS A 117 -14.21 10.07 -28.31
N ILE A 118 -14.20 8.82 -27.84
CA ILE A 118 -13.37 8.39 -26.70
C ILE A 118 -11.89 8.50 -27.09
N MET A 119 -11.51 8.00 -28.25
CA MET A 119 -10.10 7.95 -28.68
C MET A 119 -9.52 9.33 -28.98
N ALA A 120 -10.32 10.30 -29.43
CA ALA A 120 -9.91 11.69 -29.55
C ALA A 120 -9.49 12.27 -28.18
N GLU A 121 -10.30 12.04 -27.15
CA GLU A 121 -9.98 12.47 -25.78
C GLU A 121 -8.76 11.72 -25.21
N VAL A 122 -8.64 10.42 -25.51
CA VAL A 122 -7.48 9.59 -25.11
C VAL A 122 -6.19 10.09 -25.76
N ALA A 123 -6.23 10.52 -27.03
CA ALA A 123 -5.05 11.04 -27.72
C ALA A 123 -4.45 12.27 -27.02
N ASP A 124 -5.30 13.14 -26.47
CA ASP A 124 -4.87 14.30 -25.69
C ASP A 124 -4.41 13.91 -24.27
N LEU A 125 -5.13 12.99 -23.63
CA LEU A 125 -4.92 12.63 -22.23
C LEU A 125 -3.72 11.69 -22.01
N LYS A 126 -3.52 10.70 -22.88
CA LYS A 126 -2.47 9.68 -22.75
C LYS A 126 -1.06 10.26 -22.51
N PRO A 127 -0.56 11.24 -23.30
CA PRO A 127 0.78 11.81 -23.06
C PRO A 127 0.88 12.58 -21.73
N ILE A 128 -0.24 13.09 -21.20
CA ILE A 128 -0.30 13.72 -19.88
C ILE A 128 -0.11 12.63 -18.80
N LEU A 129 -0.84 11.53 -18.92
CA LEU A 129 -0.78 10.45 -17.93
C LEU A 129 0.59 9.75 -17.89
N GLU A 130 1.25 9.60 -19.03
CA GLU A 130 2.62 9.06 -19.12
C GLU A 130 3.60 9.87 -18.27
N LYS A 131 3.49 11.19 -18.30
CA LYS A 131 4.33 12.10 -17.50
C LYS A 131 4.01 12.07 -16.01
N LEU A 132 2.75 11.80 -15.66
CA LEU A 132 2.30 11.76 -14.26
C LEU A 132 2.50 10.40 -13.58
N ASN A 133 2.60 9.32 -14.35
CA ASN A 133 2.87 7.99 -13.83
C ASN A 133 4.37 7.79 -13.52
N ILE A 134 4.85 8.50 -12.49
CA ILE A 134 6.21 8.40 -11.96
C ILE A 134 6.43 7.17 -11.04
N GLY A 135 5.61 6.14 -11.22
CA GLY A 135 5.80 4.82 -10.63
C GLY A 135 5.27 4.63 -9.22
N LYS A 136 5.54 3.41 -8.70
CA LYS A 136 4.86 2.84 -7.53
C LYS A 136 4.77 3.87 -6.41
N GLY A 137 3.55 4.09 -5.91
CA GLY A 137 3.28 4.89 -4.71
C GLY A 137 4.04 4.35 -3.49
N SER A 138 3.62 4.72 -2.29
CA SER A 138 4.25 4.25 -1.03
C SER A 138 4.31 2.71 -0.83
N GLN A 139 3.80 1.93 -1.77
CA GLN A 139 3.66 0.47 -1.75
C GLN A 139 4.92 -0.26 -2.24
N LYS A 140 5.91 -0.40 -1.36
CA LYS A 140 6.90 -1.49 -1.45
C LYS A 140 6.42 -2.67 -0.59
N HIS A 141 6.48 -3.87 -1.15
CA HIS A 141 6.36 -5.14 -0.43
C HIS A 141 7.61 -5.97 -0.75
N ASP A 142 8.18 -6.64 0.25
CA ASP A 142 9.34 -7.49 0.02
C ASP A 142 8.95 -8.85 -0.58
N ALA A 143 9.86 -9.42 -1.34
CA ALA A 143 9.63 -10.59 -2.18
C ALA A 143 9.66 -11.89 -1.37
N SER A 144 8.65 -12.73 -1.55
CA SER A 144 8.75 -14.17 -1.35
C SER A 144 8.19 -14.84 -2.61
N GLY A 145 9.06 -15.51 -3.36
CA GLY A 145 8.78 -16.03 -4.70
C GLY A 145 7.60 -16.99 -4.79
N THR A 146 7.10 -17.18 -6.03
CA THR A 146 6.13 -18.20 -6.49
C THR A 146 4.67 -18.12 -5.98
N SER A 147 4.19 -16.95 -5.58
CA SER A 147 2.78 -16.77 -5.17
C SER A 147 1.95 -15.92 -6.15
N MET A 148 0.62 -15.98 -6.07
CA MET A 148 -0.33 -15.08 -6.77
C MET A 148 0.03 -13.58 -6.66
N ARG A 149 0.84 -13.20 -5.66
CA ARG A 149 1.39 -11.85 -5.47
C ARG A 149 2.41 -11.45 -6.56
N GLU A 150 3.14 -12.40 -7.12
CA GLU A 150 4.11 -12.17 -8.20
C GLU A 150 3.40 -11.90 -9.54
N ALA A 151 2.37 -12.69 -9.85
CA ALA A 151 1.49 -12.43 -11.01
C ALA A 151 0.82 -11.04 -10.91
N LYS A 152 0.39 -10.63 -9.71
CA LYS A 152 -0.14 -9.28 -9.45
C LYS A 152 0.93 -8.19 -9.67
N ARG A 153 2.19 -8.47 -9.33
CA ARG A 153 3.33 -7.55 -9.53
C ARG A 153 3.71 -7.38 -11.00
N GLN A 154 3.79 -8.47 -11.77
CA GLN A 154 4.08 -8.42 -13.21
C GLN A 154 3.03 -7.59 -13.96
N LYS A 155 1.75 -7.66 -13.53
CA LYS A 155 0.65 -6.89 -14.13
C LYS A 155 0.67 -5.38 -13.78
N THR A 156 1.21 -4.98 -12.62
CA THR A 156 1.31 -3.56 -12.22
C THR A 156 2.35 -2.73 -12.97
N GLY A 157 3.03 -3.31 -13.97
CA GLY A 157 3.93 -2.57 -14.86
C GLY A 157 5.23 -2.16 -14.18
N THR A 158 6.34 -2.48 -14.83
CA THR A 158 7.59 -1.75 -14.69
C THR A 158 7.33 -0.34 -15.22
N SER A 159 7.44 0.69 -14.38
CA SER A 159 7.45 2.07 -14.87
C SER A 159 8.54 2.17 -15.94
N THR A 160 8.16 2.54 -17.16
CA THR A 160 9.12 2.98 -18.16
C THR A 160 9.77 4.24 -17.62
N VAL A 161 11.01 4.10 -17.14
CA VAL A 161 11.86 5.18 -16.66
C VAL A 161 12.32 6.00 -17.87
N HIS A 162 11.39 6.58 -18.62
CA HIS A 162 11.70 7.80 -19.36
C HIS A 162 11.65 8.91 -18.31
N ALA A 163 12.82 9.40 -17.92
CA ALA A 163 12.93 10.51 -16.99
C ALA A 163 12.44 11.77 -17.71
N PHE A 164 11.15 12.06 -17.60
CA PHE A 164 10.58 13.35 -17.98
C PHE A 164 11.18 14.45 -17.10
N THR A 165 11.35 15.65 -17.65
CA THR A 165 11.86 16.77 -16.85
C THR A 165 10.81 17.24 -15.83
N GLU A 166 11.25 17.94 -14.79
CA GLU A 166 10.33 18.49 -13.79
C GLU A 166 9.27 19.40 -14.44
N GLU A 167 9.67 20.23 -15.40
CA GLU A 167 8.80 21.14 -16.15
C GLU A 167 7.74 20.38 -16.94
N GLU A 168 8.11 19.24 -17.54
CA GLU A 168 7.17 18.40 -18.28
C GLU A 168 6.11 17.79 -17.36
N VAL A 169 6.52 17.30 -16.19
CA VAL A 169 5.61 16.72 -15.18
C VAL A 169 4.69 17.80 -14.60
N VAL A 170 5.22 18.99 -14.32
CA VAL A 170 4.45 20.14 -13.82
C VAL A 170 3.44 20.61 -14.87
N ALA A 171 3.84 20.74 -16.14
CA ALA A 171 2.92 21.09 -17.22
C ALA A 171 1.83 20.02 -17.41
N ALA A 172 2.19 18.75 -17.30
CA ALA A 172 1.23 17.64 -17.34
C ALA A 172 0.23 17.72 -16.16
N ALA A 173 0.69 18.04 -14.95
CA ALA A 173 -0.17 18.15 -13.78
C ALA A 173 -1.23 19.27 -13.93
N ALA A 174 -0.84 20.42 -14.48
CA ALA A 174 -1.78 21.51 -14.77
C ALA A 174 -2.84 21.10 -15.82
N LYS A 175 -2.42 20.41 -16.90
CA LYS A 175 -3.34 19.91 -17.92
C LYS A 175 -4.27 18.81 -17.38
N PHE A 176 -3.76 17.94 -16.50
CA PHE A 176 -4.55 16.91 -15.86
C PHE A 176 -5.61 17.49 -14.92
N HIS A 177 -5.27 18.52 -14.13
CA HIS A 177 -6.25 19.28 -13.36
C HIS A 177 -7.33 19.87 -14.26
N ALA A 178 -6.95 20.49 -15.39
CA ALA A 178 -7.90 21.06 -16.34
C ALA A 178 -8.85 19.99 -16.89
N TRP A 179 -8.32 18.82 -17.26
CA TRP A 179 -9.13 17.68 -17.68
C TRP A 179 -10.10 17.23 -16.58
N LEU A 180 -9.61 16.99 -15.35
CA LEU A 180 -10.45 16.60 -14.20
C LEU A 180 -11.58 17.60 -13.89
N SER A 181 -11.35 18.88 -14.20
CA SER A 181 -12.32 19.96 -13.98
C SER A 181 -13.40 20.08 -15.05
N GLN A 182 -13.27 19.37 -16.18
CA GLN A 182 -14.28 19.39 -17.24
C GLN A 182 -15.61 18.80 -16.74
N GLU A 183 -16.74 19.38 -17.13
CA GLU A 183 -18.06 18.88 -16.76
C GLU A 183 -18.38 17.54 -17.47
N LYS A 184 -17.98 17.43 -18.75
CA LYS A 184 -18.28 16.29 -19.62
C LYS A 184 -16.98 15.67 -20.14
N SER A 185 -16.96 14.34 -20.21
CA SER A 185 -15.86 13.55 -20.75
C SER A 185 -16.43 12.25 -21.31
N ALA A 186 -16.09 11.93 -22.55
CA ALA A 186 -16.48 10.68 -23.19
C ALA A 186 -15.75 9.49 -22.54
N LEU A 187 -14.48 9.68 -22.18
CA LEU A 187 -13.69 8.68 -21.46
C LEU A 187 -14.33 8.36 -20.10
N ARG A 188 -14.79 9.36 -19.32
CA ARG A 188 -15.48 9.11 -18.05
C ARG A 188 -16.75 8.28 -18.22
N GLY A 189 -17.56 8.61 -19.23
CA GLY A 189 -18.75 7.82 -19.56
C GLY A 189 -18.40 6.38 -19.88
N ALA A 190 -17.33 6.16 -20.65
CA ALA A 190 -16.84 4.81 -20.97
C ALA A 190 -16.33 4.07 -19.73
N LEU A 191 -15.55 4.73 -18.86
CA LEU A 191 -15.05 4.15 -17.61
C LEU A 191 -16.20 3.71 -16.69
N PHE A 192 -17.24 4.54 -16.58
CA PHE A 192 -18.45 4.22 -15.82
C PHE A 192 -19.20 3.02 -16.41
N VAL A 193 -19.53 3.03 -17.70
CA VAL A 193 -20.29 1.94 -18.34
C VAL A 193 -19.53 0.61 -18.33
N LEU A 194 -18.21 0.66 -18.52
CA LEU A 194 -17.37 -0.53 -18.57
C LEU A 194 -16.86 -0.97 -17.20
N SER A 195 -17.20 -0.24 -16.12
CA SER A 195 -16.77 -0.52 -14.74
C SER A 195 -17.20 -1.90 -14.24
N GLY A 196 -18.16 -2.55 -14.89
CA GLY A 196 -18.48 -3.97 -14.69
C GLY A 196 -17.28 -4.92 -14.85
N ASN A 197 -16.12 -4.44 -15.35
CA ASN A 197 -14.84 -5.15 -15.35
C ASN A 197 -13.72 -4.37 -14.59
N ASN A 198 -12.87 -5.11 -13.89
CA ASN A 198 -11.98 -4.65 -12.80
C ASN A 198 -11.01 -3.48 -13.16
N SER A 199 -10.46 -3.45 -14.38
CA SER A 199 -9.55 -2.35 -14.79
C SER A 199 -10.28 -1.02 -15.01
N TYR A 200 -11.50 -1.09 -15.56
CA TYR A 200 -12.33 0.09 -15.76
C TYR A 200 -12.90 0.55 -14.43
N TYR A 201 -13.26 -0.38 -13.55
CA TYR A 201 -13.67 -0.09 -12.17
C TYR A 201 -12.59 0.66 -11.39
N ALA A 202 -11.35 0.16 -11.38
CA ALA A 202 -10.26 0.81 -10.66
C ALA A 202 -9.96 2.21 -11.22
N ALA A 203 -9.99 2.37 -12.55
CA ALA A 203 -9.82 3.66 -13.21
C ALA A 203 -10.98 4.63 -12.93
N HIS A 204 -12.23 4.15 -13.00
CA HIS A 204 -13.42 4.92 -12.66
C HIS A 204 -13.36 5.40 -11.21
N THR A 205 -13.06 4.51 -10.27
CA THR A 205 -12.91 4.85 -8.85
C THR A 205 -11.81 5.90 -8.63
N ALA A 206 -10.64 5.71 -9.23
CA ALA A 206 -9.51 6.63 -9.06
C ALA A 206 -9.82 8.02 -9.63
N GLU A 207 -10.42 8.07 -10.82
CA GLU A 207 -10.89 9.29 -11.47
C GLU A 207 -11.95 10.01 -10.62
N PHE A 208 -12.92 9.26 -10.10
CA PHE A 208 -14.03 9.80 -9.32
C PHE A 208 -13.54 10.40 -7.99
N VAL A 209 -12.58 9.73 -7.33
CA VAL A 209 -11.90 10.27 -6.13
C VAL A 209 -11.05 11.50 -6.48
N ALA A 210 -10.38 11.53 -7.64
CA ALA A 210 -9.58 12.69 -8.07
C ALA A 210 -10.44 13.93 -8.34
N ARG A 211 -11.62 13.76 -8.94
CA ARG A 211 -12.61 14.83 -9.07
C ARG A 211 -13.16 15.28 -7.71
N ALA A 212 -13.47 14.33 -6.83
CA ALA A 212 -13.94 14.62 -5.49
C ALA A 212 -12.90 15.44 -4.70
N CYS A 213 -11.61 15.14 -4.88
CA CYS A 213 -10.52 15.94 -4.34
C CYS A 213 -10.58 17.39 -4.83
N ILE A 214 -10.65 17.63 -6.14
CA ILE A 214 -10.72 19.01 -6.68
C ILE A 214 -11.93 19.77 -6.13
N GLN A 215 -13.08 19.11 -5.96
CA GLN A 215 -14.30 19.77 -5.50
C GLN A 215 -14.35 20.01 -3.99
N TYR A 216 -13.97 19.03 -3.16
CA TYR A 216 -14.18 19.04 -1.71
C TYR A 216 -12.91 19.26 -0.89
N LYS A 217 -11.75 19.18 -1.53
CA LYS A 217 -10.46 19.65 -1.00
C LYS A 217 -9.84 20.52 -2.08
N PRO A 218 -10.32 21.77 -2.27
CA PRO A 218 -10.08 22.59 -3.45
C PRO A 218 -8.60 22.65 -3.78
N LEU A 219 -8.16 21.74 -4.65
CA LEU A 219 -6.77 21.51 -4.99
C LEU A 219 -6.59 22.22 -6.31
N SER A 220 -6.12 23.45 -6.24
CA SER A 220 -5.89 24.26 -7.43
C SER A 220 -4.84 23.62 -8.35
N ALA A 221 -4.82 24.03 -9.63
CA ALA A 221 -3.79 23.61 -10.56
C ALA A 221 -2.37 23.87 -10.00
N ALA A 222 -2.14 25.03 -9.39
CA ALA A 222 -0.85 25.38 -8.78
C ALA A 222 -0.47 24.48 -7.59
N GLU A 223 -1.44 24.07 -6.78
CA GLU A 223 -1.19 23.13 -5.69
C GLU A 223 -0.95 21.72 -6.21
N MET A 224 -1.66 21.29 -7.27
CA MET A 224 -1.44 20.00 -7.90
C MET A 224 -0.02 19.90 -8.50
N THR A 225 0.45 20.97 -9.17
CA THR A 225 1.83 21.01 -9.68
C THR A 225 2.86 20.97 -8.55
N ALA A 226 2.61 21.70 -7.46
CA ALA A 226 3.48 21.66 -6.29
C ALA A 226 3.50 20.27 -5.62
N CYS A 227 2.37 19.56 -5.58
CA CYS A 227 2.31 18.18 -5.09
C CYS A 227 3.12 17.21 -5.97
N MET A 228 3.06 17.38 -7.29
CA MET A 228 3.86 16.57 -8.22
C MET A 228 5.36 16.87 -8.12
N ARG A 229 5.74 18.15 -7.94
CA ARG A 229 7.12 18.53 -7.63
C ARG A 229 7.61 17.89 -6.34
N ALA A 230 6.81 17.96 -5.27
CA ALA A 230 7.13 17.29 -4.01
C ALA A 230 7.31 15.78 -4.21
N ARG A 231 6.47 15.15 -5.05
CA ARG A 231 6.56 13.72 -5.37
C ARG A 231 7.86 13.34 -6.09
N LEU A 232 8.34 14.19 -6.99
CA LEU A 232 9.63 14.04 -7.68
C LEU A 232 10.83 14.23 -6.74
N SER A 233 10.73 15.15 -5.78
CA SER A 233 11.85 15.56 -4.92
C SER A 233 12.10 14.67 -3.71
N LYS A 234 11.25 13.67 -3.41
CA LYS A 234 11.45 12.85 -2.21
C LYS A 234 12.76 12.06 -2.30
N PRO A 235 13.68 12.26 -1.34
CA PRO A 235 14.86 11.42 -1.21
C PRO A 235 14.45 9.97 -1.04
N ALA A 236 15.24 9.03 -1.57
CA ALA A 236 15.11 7.61 -1.26
C ALA A 236 14.95 7.48 0.27
N GLU A 237 13.79 6.95 0.69
CA GLU A 237 13.33 6.77 2.08
C GLU A 237 14.30 7.28 3.14
N SER A 238 13.96 8.41 3.76
CA SER A 238 14.47 8.77 5.09
C SER A 238 14.43 7.50 5.95
N GLN A 239 15.62 7.02 6.30
CA GLN A 239 15.80 6.00 7.33
C GLN A 239 14.89 6.39 8.50
N GLU A 240 13.93 5.52 8.81
CA GLU A 240 13.20 5.57 10.07
C GLU A 240 14.17 5.98 11.17
N SER A 241 13.74 6.96 11.97
CA SER A 241 14.49 7.53 13.08
C SER A 241 15.31 6.45 13.79
N LYS A 242 16.61 6.42 13.49
CA LYS A 242 17.57 5.59 14.21
C LYS A 242 17.50 6.03 15.66
N ARG A 243 16.87 5.24 16.51
CA ARG A 243 17.09 5.37 17.95
C ARG A 243 18.60 5.18 18.17
N PRO A 244 19.31 6.15 18.77
CA PRO A 244 20.74 5.99 19.01
C PRO A 244 20.93 4.79 19.96
N GLY A 245 21.58 3.73 19.48
CA GLY A 245 21.93 2.55 20.27
C GLY A 245 21.41 1.20 19.78
N GLN A 246 20.47 1.14 18.82
CA GLN A 246 20.07 -0.13 18.19
C GLN A 246 20.87 -0.36 16.92
N LEU A 247 21.72 -1.38 16.92
CA LEU A 247 22.29 -1.92 15.69
C LEU A 247 21.13 -2.39 14.80
N PRO A 248 21.06 -1.98 13.53
CA PRO A 248 19.98 -2.37 12.65
C PRO A 248 20.06 -3.88 12.41
N LEU A 249 19.20 -4.64 13.07
CA LEU A 249 18.97 -6.04 12.75
C LEU A 249 17.99 -6.07 11.57
N SER A 250 18.46 -6.63 10.46
CA SER A 250 17.63 -6.87 9.29
C SER A 250 16.62 -8.00 9.54
N GLY A 251 15.54 -8.04 8.75
CA GLY A 251 14.53 -9.10 8.85
C GLY A 251 15.10 -10.48 8.50
N LEU A 252 14.41 -11.56 8.89
CA LEU A 252 14.80 -12.93 8.52
C LEU A 252 13.95 -13.46 7.36
N VAL A 253 14.57 -14.19 6.43
CA VAL A 253 13.86 -14.86 5.34
C VAL A 253 13.04 -16.02 5.89
N ASN A 254 11.77 -16.09 5.52
CA ASN A 254 10.87 -17.19 5.91
C ASN A 254 11.08 -18.39 4.96
N LEU A 255 11.24 -19.59 5.50
CA LEU A 255 11.49 -20.84 4.77
C LEU A 255 10.23 -21.71 4.59
N GLY A 256 9.04 -21.11 4.77
CA GLY A 256 7.75 -21.79 4.70
C GLY A 256 7.33 -22.24 6.10
N ASN A 257 6.18 -21.74 6.58
CA ASN A 257 5.67 -21.90 7.94
C ASN A 257 6.67 -21.66 9.09
N SER A 258 7.86 -21.11 8.84
CA SER A 258 8.92 -20.89 9.84
C SER A 258 8.87 -19.49 10.47
N CYS A 259 7.74 -18.77 10.32
CA CYS A 259 7.61 -17.40 10.84
C CYS A 259 7.68 -17.34 12.37
N PHE A 260 7.22 -18.38 13.06
CA PHE A 260 7.32 -18.48 14.52
C PHE A 260 8.78 -18.56 14.98
N ILE A 261 9.62 -19.35 14.29
CA ILE A 261 11.08 -19.41 14.51
C ILE A 261 11.72 -18.04 14.31
N ASN A 262 11.39 -17.37 13.19
CA ASN A 262 11.94 -16.04 12.88
C ASN A 262 11.57 -15.00 13.95
N ALA A 263 10.32 -15.04 14.43
CA ALA A 263 9.84 -14.13 15.47
C ALA A 263 10.56 -14.37 16.80
N SER A 264 10.73 -15.64 17.21
CA SER A 264 11.40 -16.01 18.46
C SER A 264 12.89 -15.68 18.42
N ILE A 265 13.59 -15.92 17.32
CA ILE A 265 15.00 -15.50 17.14
C ILE A 265 15.12 -13.97 17.24
N GLN A 266 14.26 -13.21 16.56
CA GLN A 266 14.28 -11.75 16.62
C GLN A 266 14.00 -11.24 18.04
N ALA A 267 13.10 -11.89 18.78
CA ALA A 267 12.80 -11.56 20.17
C ALA A 267 14.02 -11.80 21.08
N VAL A 268 14.72 -12.92 20.92
CA VAL A 268 15.93 -13.25 21.68
C VAL A 268 17.07 -12.27 21.34
N LEU A 269 17.30 -11.99 20.06
CA LEU A 269 18.36 -11.09 19.59
C LEU A 269 18.07 -9.60 19.89
N ALA A 270 16.83 -9.25 20.23
CA ALA A 270 16.48 -7.91 20.70
C ALA A 270 16.98 -7.64 22.13
N ILE A 271 17.38 -8.66 22.89
CA ILE A 271 17.84 -8.56 24.28
C ILE A 271 19.37 -8.29 24.30
N PRO A 272 19.83 -7.09 24.73
CA PRO A 272 21.25 -6.73 24.64
C PRO A 272 22.19 -7.60 25.47
N THR A 273 21.71 -8.14 26.60
CA THR A 273 22.50 -9.06 27.44
C THR A 273 22.78 -10.38 26.74
N VAL A 274 21.79 -10.92 26.01
CA VAL A 274 21.94 -12.15 25.22
C VAL A 274 22.93 -11.92 24.07
N VAL A 275 22.80 -10.81 23.35
CA VAL A 275 23.74 -10.44 22.26
C VAL A 275 25.18 -10.34 22.76
N ARG A 276 25.38 -9.75 23.95
CA ARG A 276 26.71 -9.69 24.58
C ARG A 276 27.22 -11.07 24.98
N ALA A 277 26.37 -11.92 25.55
CA ALA A 277 26.73 -13.28 25.95
C ALA A 277 27.14 -14.13 24.73
N LEU A 278 26.35 -14.10 23.65
CA LEU A 278 26.64 -14.76 22.37
C LEU A 278 27.95 -14.29 21.74
N SER A 279 28.44 -13.10 22.10
CA SER A 279 29.70 -12.54 21.59
C SER A 279 30.91 -12.89 22.46
N ALA A 280 30.69 -13.32 23.71
CA ALA A 280 31.73 -13.53 24.70
C ALA A 280 32.12 -15.01 24.86
N GLN A 281 31.21 -15.95 24.61
CA GLN A 281 31.44 -17.40 24.74
C GLN A 281 30.61 -18.17 23.70
N GLN A 282 31.19 -19.24 23.14
CA GLN A 282 30.48 -20.23 22.31
C GLN A 282 30.52 -21.56 23.06
N GLN A 283 29.39 -21.99 23.63
CA GLN A 283 29.32 -23.23 24.42
C GLN A 283 28.48 -24.31 23.74
N SER A 284 27.49 -23.94 22.90
CA SER A 284 26.66 -24.90 22.15
C SER A 284 26.65 -24.65 20.63
N SER A 285 26.31 -25.68 19.85
CA SER A 285 26.15 -25.58 18.40
C SER A 285 25.06 -24.58 17.99
N LEU A 286 24.01 -24.43 18.81
CA LEU A 286 22.93 -23.47 18.59
C LEU A 286 23.40 -22.02 18.80
N GLU A 287 24.15 -21.76 19.86
CA GLU A 287 24.73 -20.45 20.14
C GLU A 287 25.68 -20.00 19.02
N GLU A 288 26.45 -20.94 18.45
CA GLU A 288 27.33 -20.66 17.32
C GLU A 288 26.53 -20.24 16.07
N GLU A 289 25.43 -20.95 15.75
CA GLU A 289 24.56 -20.60 14.63
C GLU A 289 23.81 -19.29 14.84
N LEU A 290 23.38 -19.00 16.09
CA LEU A 290 22.82 -17.70 16.47
C LEU A 290 23.85 -16.57 16.31
N HIS A 291 25.10 -16.79 16.71
CA HIS A 291 26.16 -15.81 16.53
C HIS A 291 26.46 -15.54 15.05
N LYS A 292 26.55 -16.60 14.22
CA LYS A 292 26.71 -16.48 12.76
C LYS A 292 25.54 -15.74 12.12
N LEU A 293 24.31 -16.05 12.52
CA LEU A 293 23.11 -15.37 12.03
C LEU A 293 23.10 -13.89 12.43
N LEU A 294 23.41 -13.59 13.69
CA LEU A 294 23.51 -12.21 14.19
C LEU A 294 24.51 -11.39 13.38
N ARG A 295 25.71 -11.92 13.11
CA ARG A 295 26.70 -11.24 12.26
C ARG A 295 26.18 -10.98 10.85
N ARG A 296 25.50 -11.95 10.25
CA ARG A 296 24.87 -11.82 8.92
C ARG A 296 23.78 -10.74 8.91
N MET A 297 22.94 -10.70 9.95
CA MET A 297 21.91 -9.68 10.11
C MET A 297 22.49 -8.27 10.26
N GLN A 298 23.63 -8.14 10.95
CA GLN A 298 24.34 -6.87 11.13
C GLN A 298 25.07 -6.39 9.88
N THR A 299 25.62 -7.31 9.06
CA THR A 299 26.31 -6.97 7.80
C THR A 299 25.36 -6.83 6.62
N GLY A 300 24.10 -7.22 6.77
CA GLY A 300 23.10 -7.19 5.69
C GLY A 300 23.28 -8.28 4.64
N CYS A 301 24.17 -9.26 4.88
CA CYS A 301 24.39 -10.40 3.99
C CYS A 301 23.49 -11.58 4.40
N GLU A 302 22.79 -12.20 3.44
CA GLU A 302 22.05 -13.46 3.55
C GLU A 302 21.39 -13.75 4.93
N GLN A 303 20.12 -13.38 5.07
CA GLN A 303 19.37 -13.44 6.33
C GLN A 303 18.53 -14.72 6.49
N THR A 304 19.03 -15.84 5.95
CA THR A 304 18.30 -17.10 5.96
C THR A 304 18.74 -17.95 7.17
N PRO A 305 17.88 -18.19 8.18
CA PRO A 305 18.23 -18.95 9.37
C PRO A 305 18.15 -20.47 9.12
N ARG A 306 18.71 -20.96 8.00
CA ARG A 306 18.54 -22.35 7.53
C ARG A 306 19.00 -23.37 8.58
N ALA A 307 20.20 -23.20 9.14
CA ALA A 307 20.73 -24.13 10.15
C ALA A 307 19.85 -24.24 11.40
N ILE A 308 19.31 -23.13 11.90
CA ILE A 308 18.40 -23.13 13.06
C ILE A 308 17.04 -23.70 12.64
N THR A 309 16.55 -23.36 11.45
CA THR A 309 15.29 -23.89 10.93
C THR A 309 15.37 -25.40 10.77
N ASP A 310 16.45 -25.96 10.23
CA ASP A 310 16.61 -27.40 10.02
C ASP A 310 16.65 -28.20 11.34
N LEU A 311 17.01 -27.57 12.47
CA LEU A 311 17.02 -28.19 13.80
C LEU A 311 15.62 -28.32 14.41
N TYR A 312 14.76 -27.33 14.18
CA TYR A 312 13.48 -27.20 14.89
C TYR A 312 12.24 -27.36 14.00
N TYR A 313 12.40 -27.20 12.69
CA TYR A 313 11.26 -27.21 11.78
C TYR A 313 10.90 -28.62 11.31
N VAL A 314 9.73 -29.08 11.74
CA VAL A 314 9.17 -30.39 11.36
C VAL A 314 8.09 -30.31 10.28
N GLY A 315 8.05 -29.22 9.50
CA GLY A 315 7.11 -29.07 8.39
C GLY A 315 5.72 -28.52 8.75
N ARG A 316 5.53 -28.01 9.98
CA ARG A 316 4.25 -27.45 10.45
C ARG A 316 4.42 -26.07 11.07
N GLN A 317 3.33 -25.32 11.14
CA GLN A 317 3.27 -24.05 11.85
C GLN A 317 3.06 -24.31 13.35
N GLU A 318 3.77 -23.58 14.20
CA GLU A 318 3.69 -23.69 15.66
C GLU A 318 3.44 -22.32 16.30
N ASP A 319 3.07 -22.32 17.58
CA ASP A 319 2.93 -21.09 18.36
C ASP A 319 4.32 -20.54 18.72
N ALA A 320 4.52 -19.23 18.52
CA ALA A 320 5.82 -18.61 18.72
C ALA A 320 6.22 -18.50 20.20
N ALA A 321 5.24 -18.39 21.11
CA ALA A 321 5.51 -18.32 22.54
C ALA A 321 5.88 -19.69 23.09
N GLU A 322 5.17 -20.75 22.68
CA GLU A 322 5.54 -22.14 23.03
C GLU A 322 6.94 -22.48 22.50
N PHE A 323 7.20 -22.21 21.22
CA PHE A 323 8.52 -22.41 20.64
C PHE A 323 9.61 -21.59 21.34
N LEU A 324 9.32 -20.36 21.75
CA LEU A 324 10.30 -19.51 22.42
C LEU A 324 10.73 -20.09 23.77
N VAL A 325 9.82 -20.73 24.52
CA VAL A 325 10.15 -21.42 25.78
C VAL A 325 11.11 -22.57 25.51
N ASP A 326 10.76 -23.45 24.57
CA ASP A 326 11.61 -24.58 24.18
C ASP A 326 12.95 -24.16 23.58
N PHE A 327 13.02 -22.97 22.98
CA PHE A 327 14.20 -22.44 22.32
C PHE A 327 15.22 -21.81 23.29
N VAL A 328 14.77 -21.35 24.46
CA VAL A 328 15.66 -20.72 25.47
C VAL A 328 16.07 -21.66 26.60
N ASP A 329 15.37 -22.78 26.76
CA ASP A 329 15.70 -23.86 27.70
C ASP A 329 16.88 -24.72 27.22
#